data_AF-A0A2D6D781-F1
#
_entry.id   AF-A0A2D6D781-F1
#
_cell.length_a   1.000
_cell.length_b   1.000
_cell.length_c   1.000
_cell.angle_alpha   90.00
_cell.angle_beta   90.00
_cell.angle_gamma   90.00
#
_symmetry.space_group_name_H-M   'P 1'
#
loop_
_entity.id
_entity.type
_entity.pdbx_description
1 polymer ?
#
loop_
_entity_poly.entity_id
_entity_poly.type
_entity_poly.pdbx_seq_one_letter_code
_entity_poly.pdbx_strand_id
1 'polypeptide(L)'
;MNQKIEEPNENPQELAINRDEKGRILPGSDSLNPGGRPKDSKSIKTRIRELFEEDPGLFEKFVKKMIEEYPSLTWQMLEGRPPQKTANSEDMPVPIPIMAGLSNPKLMEKWEKILKEEG
;
A
#
# COMPACT_ATOMS: atom_id res chain seq x y z
N MET A 1 24.90 27.14 -6.61
CA MET A 1 24.08 26.66 -7.74
C MET A 1 22.68 26.43 -7.17
N ASN A 2 21.75 27.37 -7.42
CA ASN A 2 20.39 27.28 -6.90
C ASN A 2 19.58 26.38 -7.81
N GLN A 3 19.20 25.19 -7.31
CA GLN A 3 18.26 24.32 -7.99
C GLN A 3 16.86 24.92 -7.79
N LYS A 4 16.24 25.36 -8.90
CA LYS A 4 14.81 25.68 -8.94
C LYS A 4 14.05 24.39 -8.65
N ILE A 5 13.32 24.37 -7.53
CA ILE A 5 12.30 23.35 -7.27
C ILE A 5 11.12 23.75 -8.16
N GLU A 6 10.84 22.97 -9.19
CA GLU A 6 9.63 23.16 -10.00
C GLU A 6 8.43 22.73 -9.16
N GLU A 7 7.47 23.64 -8.98
CA GLU A 7 6.23 23.37 -8.27
C GLU A 7 5.40 22.32 -9.04
N PRO A 8 4.75 21.37 -8.35
CA PRO A 8 3.94 20.36 -9.01
C PRO A 8 2.75 21.01 -9.72
N ASN A 9 2.60 20.74 -11.02
CA ASN A 9 1.47 21.18 -11.84
C ASN A 9 0.14 20.76 -11.19
N GLU A 10 -0.66 21.73 -10.76
CA GLU A 10 -1.89 21.56 -9.95
C GLU A 10 -3.10 21.03 -10.74
N ASN A 11 -2.95 20.62 -11.99
CA ASN A 11 -4.07 20.11 -12.81
C ASN A 11 -4.03 18.58 -13.00
N PRO A 12 -4.75 17.79 -12.18
CA PRO A 12 -4.86 16.33 -12.35
C PRO A 12 -5.68 15.92 -13.60
N GLN A 13 -6.06 16.86 -14.46
CA GLN A 13 -6.94 16.65 -15.61
C GLN A 13 -6.19 16.35 -16.92
N GLU A 14 -4.87 16.52 -16.98
CA GLU A 14 -4.10 16.38 -18.24
C GLU A 14 -3.52 14.97 -18.49
N LEU A 15 -3.59 14.04 -17.54
CA LEU A 15 -3.30 12.63 -17.84
C LEU A 15 -4.55 11.98 -18.41
N ALA A 16 -4.76 12.16 -19.72
CA ALA A 16 -5.82 11.52 -20.51
C ALA A 16 -5.57 10.00 -20.61
N ILE A 17 -5.74 9.30 -19.50
CA ILE A 17 -5.63 7.85 -19.45
C ILE A 17 -6.93 7.29 -20.03
N ASN A 18 -6.84 6.82 -21.27
CA ASN A 18 -7.98 6.22 -21.93
C ASN A 18 -8.37 4.94 -21.21
N ARG A 19 -9.64 4.85 -20.80
CA ARG A 19 -10.21 3.69 -20.12
C ARG A 19 -11.35 3.11 -20.95
N ASP A 20 -11.55 1.80 -20.87
CA ASP A 20 -12.73 1.14 -21.44
C ASP A 20 -13.98 1.41 -20.58
N GLU A 21 -15.15 0.96 -21.07
CA GLU A 21 -16.43 1.05 -20.36
C GLU A 21 -16.44 0.31 -19.01
N LYS A 22 -15.44 -0.54 -18.76
CA LYS A 22 -15.25 -1.30 -17.52
C LYS A 22 -14.18 -0.69 -16.61
N GLY A 23 -13.69 0.51 -16.94
CA GLY A 23 -12.69 1.26 -16.17
C GLY A 23 -11.25 0.72 -16.28
N ARG A 24 -10.97 -0.20 -17.19
CA ARG A 24 -9.62 -0.72 -17.45
C ARG A 24 -8.86 0.26 -18.32
N ILE A 25 -7.58 0.44 -18.04
CA ILE A 25 -6.69 1.27 -18.85
C ILE A 25 -6.49 0.59 -20.21
N LEU A 26 -6.74 1.32 -21.29
CA LEU A 26 -6.54 0.81 -22.64
C LEU A 26 -5.05 0.61 -22.92
N PRO A 27 -4.67 -0.46 -23.65
CA PRO A 27 -3.29 -0.67 -24.06
C PRO A 27 -2.80 0.51 -24.90
N GLY A 28 -1.60 1.01 -24.59
CA GLY A 28 -1.03 2.21 -25.22
C GLY A 28 -1.31 3.53 -24.48
N SER A 29 -2.10 3.51 -23.41
CA SER A 29 -2.22 4.67 -22.51
C SER A 29 -0.99 4.79 -21.61
N ASP A 30 -0.67 6.02 -21.20
CA ASP A 30 0.41 6.27 -20.24
C ASP A 30 0.17 5.53 -18.92
N SER A 31 1.26 5.10 -18.29
CA SER A 31 1.22 4.47 -16.97
C SER A 31 0.60 5.45 -15.96
N LEU A 32 -0.33 4.96 -15.13
CA LEU A 32 -0.83 5.69 -13.96
C LEU A 32 0.31 6.08 -12.99
N ASN A 33 1.43 5.38 -13.06
CA ASN A 33 2.64 5.69 -12.32
C ASN A 33 3.84 5.74 -13.28
N PRO A 34 4.06 6.87 -13.97
CA PRO A 34 5.14 7.00 -14.96
C PRO A 34 6.53 7.00 -14.31
N GLY A 35 6.64 7.47 -13.05
CA GLY A 35 7.87 7.37 -12.25
C GLY A 35 8.16 5.95 -11.73
N GLY A 36 7.21 5.03 -11.92
CA GLY A 36 7.31 3.66 -11.41
C GLY A 36 7.39 3.60 -9.89
N ARG A 37 7.72 2.42 -9.38
CA ARG A 37 8.07 2.28 -7.97
C ARG A 37 9.40 3.00 -7.71
N PRO A 38 9.55 3.81 -6.63
CA PRO A 38 10.81 4.46 -6.32
C PRO A 38 11.96 3.45 -6.27
N LYS A 39 13.06 3.75 -6.96
CA LYS A 39 14.16 2.81 -7.21
C LYS A 39 14.76 2.22 -5.92
N ASP A 40 14.79 3.00 -4.85
CA ASP A 40 15.37 2.60 -3.56
C ASP A 40 14.33 2.05 -2.57
N SER A 41 13.06 1.95 -2.97
CA SER A 41 12.02 1.44 -2.09
C SER A 41 11.99 -0.09 -2.10
N LYS A 42 12.49 -0.70 -1.03
CA LYS A 42 12.30 -2.14 -0.80
C LYS A 42 10.90 -2.42 -0.30
N SER A 43 10.31 -3.56 -0.71
CA SER A 43 9.02 -3.96 -0.10
C SER A 43 9.30 -4.49 1.29
N ILE A 44 8.32 -4.40 2.19
CA ILE A 44 8.42 -5.02 3.52
C ILE A 44 8.78 -6.51 3.37
N LYS A 45 8.17 -7.20 2.40
CA LYS A 45 8.50 -8.60 2.06
C LYS A 45 9.97 -8.78 1.67
N THR A 46 10.52 -7.89 0.86
CA THR A 46 11.94 -7.91 0.46
C THR A 46 12.83 -7.73 1.69
N ARG A 47 12.50 -6.77 2.55
CA ARG A 47 13.32 -6.48 3.73
C ARG A 47 13.29 -7.62 4.76
N ILE A 48 12.13 -8.22 4.99
CA ILE A 48 11.98 -9.38 5.89
C ILE A 48 12.76 -10.58 5.35
N ARG A 49 12.75 -10.79 4.02
CA ARG A 49 13.54 -11.87 3.41
C ARG A 49 15.04 -11.68 3.66
N GLU A 50 15.57 -10.48 3.41
CA GLU A 50 16.98 -10.15 3.67
C GLU A 50 17.34 -10.42 5.13
N LEU A 51 16.48 -10.01 6.08
CA LEU A 51 16.69 -10.26 7.51
C LEU A 51 16.78 -11.75 7.86
N PHE A 52 15.97 -12.60 7.22
CA PHE A 52 16.01 -14.05 7.46
C PHE A 52 17.18 -14.75 6.75
N GLU A 53 17.68 -14.18 5.65
CA GLU A 53 18.90 -14.67 4.97
C GLU A 53 20.16 -14.31 5.76
N GLU A 54 20.19 -13.12 6.39
CA GLU A 54 21.30 -12.65 7.23
C GLU A 54 21.40 -13.39 8.57
N ASP A 55 20.26 -13.69 9.22
CA ASP A 55 20.20 -14.48 10.46
C ASP A 55 19.09 -15.54 10.38
N PRO A 56 19.46 -16.80 10.07
CA PRO A 56 18.50 -17.90 10.04
C PRO A 56 17.80 -18.16 11.39
N GLY A 57 18.44 -17.82 12.52
CA GLY A 57 17.87 -18.01 13.86
C GLY A 57 16.73 -17.04 14.17
N LEU A 58 16.69 -15.90 13.49
CA LEU A 58 15.60 -14.93 13.57
C LEU A 58 14.30 -15.50 12.99
N PHE A 59 14.38 -16.36 11.97
CA PHE A 59 13.21 -17.03 11.41
C PHE A 59 12.53 -17.95 12.43
N GLU A 60 13.30 -18.77 13.14
CA GLU A 60 12.75 -19.68 14.16
C GLU A 60 12.07 -18.90 15.31
N LYS A 61 12.71 -17.82 15.77
CA LYS A 61 12.12 -16.93 16.79
C LYS A 61 10.84 -16.28 16.30
N PHE A 62 10.81 -15.84 15.04
CA PHE A 62 9.63 -15.25 14.42
C PHE A 62 8.48 -16.26 14.33
N VAL A 63 8.75 -17.49 13.86
CA VAL A 63 7.76 -18.56 13.78
C VAL A 63 7.21 -18.90 15.17
N LYS A 64 8.08 -19.04 16.18
CA LYS A 64 7.66 -19.30 17.56
C LYS A 64 6.73 -18.20 18.08
N LYS A 65 7.10 -16.94 17.90
CA LYS A 65 6.28 -15.79 18.31
C LYS A 65 4.93 -15.74 17.58
N MET A 66 4.90 -16.05 16.28
CA MET A 66 3.67 -16.10 15.48
C MET A 66 2.70 -17.18 15.98
N ILE A 67 3.21 -18.36 16.36
CA ILE A 67 2.39 -19.44 16.91
C ILE A 67 1.83 -19.06 18.29
N GLU A 68 2.66 -18.43 19.14
CA GLU A 68 2.28 -18.04 20.51
C GLU A 68 1.27 -16.87 20.53
N GLU A 69 1.51 -15.82 19.74
CA GLU A 69 0.69 -14.60 19.77
C GLU A 69 -0.51 -14.66 18.81
N TYR A 70 -0.36 -15.33 17.66
CA TYR A 70 -1.35 -15.35 16.59
C TYR A 70 -1.61 -16.76 16.03
N PRO A 71 -2.05 -17.73 16.86
CA PRO A 71 -2.22 -19.12 16.43
C PRO A 71 -3.23 -19.26 15.29
N SER A 72 -4.37 -18.57 15.35
CA SER A 72 -5.41 -18.63 14.31
C SER A 72 -4.91 -18.12 12.95
N LEU A 73 -4.15 -17.01 12.95
CA LEU A 73 -3.56 -16.47 11.72
C LEU A 73 -2.51 -17.42 11.15
N THR A 74 -1.67 -17.99 12.01
CA THR A 74 -0.64 -18.95 11.61
C THR A 74 -1.24 -20.18 10.96
N TRP A 75 -2.33 -20.72 11.52
CA TRP A 75 -3.09 -21.82 10.92
C TRP A 75 -3.68 -21.44 9.55
N GLN A 76 -4.26 -20.25 9.41
CA GLN A 76 -4.78 -19.78 8.11
C GLN A 76 -3.69 -19.61 7.06
N MET A 77 -2.46 -19.29 7.45
CA MET A 77 -1.32 -19.19 6.53
C MET A 77 -0.83 -20.56 6.07
N LEU A 78 -0.95 -21.59 6.92
CA LEU A 78 -0.56 -22.98 6.60
C LEU A 78 -1.59 -23.70 5.72
N GLU A 79 -2.87 -23.62 6.09
CA GLU A 79 -3.98 -24.22 5.35
C GLU A 79 -4.25 -23.47 4.02
N GLY A 80 -3.76 -22.24 3.92
CA GLY A 80 -4.12 -21.31 2.87
C GLY A 80 -5.50 -20.70 3.13
N ARG A 81 -5.68 -19.45 2.72
CA ARG A 81 -7.01 -18.82 2.76
C ARG A 81 -7.82 -19.31 1.55
N PRO A 82 -9.09 -19.70 1.73
CA PRO A 82 -9.95 -20.02 0.60
C PRO A 82 -10.01 -18.80 -0.34
N PRO A 83 -10.01 -19.03 -1.66
CA PRO A 83 -10.05 -17.93 -2.62
C PRO A 83 -11.29 -17.08 -2.34
N GLN A 84 -11.07 -15.80 -1.99
CA GLN A 84 -12.16 -14.85 -1.88
C GLN A 84 -12.76 -14.71 -3.28
N LYS A 85 -13.99 -15.18 -3.44
CA LYS A 85 -14.81 -14.80 -4.59
C LYS A 85 -15.05 -13.30 -4.43
N THR A 86 -14.40 -12.48 -5.25
CA THR A 86 -14.89 -11.12 -5.49
C THR A 86 -16.33 -11.27 -5.97
N ALA A 87 -17.27 -10.97 -5.09
CA ALA A 87 -18.67 -10.87 -5.45
C ALA A 87 -18.76 -9.87 -6.61
N ASN A 88 -19.38 -10.34 -7.69
CA ASN A 88 -19.89 -9.63 -8.87
C ASN A 88 -19.25 -8.26 -9.18
N SER A 89 -18.67 -8.18 -10.38
CA SER A 89 -18.06 -6.99 -11.00
C SER A 89 -18.97 -5.77 -11.19
N GLU A 90 -20.15 -5.75 -10.57
CA GLU A 90 -21.13 -4.66 -10.63
C GLU A 90 -20.96 -3.67 -9.45
N ASP A 91 -20.35 -4.09 -8.33
CA ASP A 91 -20.02 -3.22 -7.19
C ASP A 91 -18.52 -2.89 -7.15
N MET A 92 -17.97 -2.40 -8.26
CA MET A 92 -16.63 -1.81 -8.22
C MET A 92 -16.66 -0.59 -7.29
N PRO A 93 -15.86 -0.54 -6.21
CA PRO A 93 -15.84 0.60 -5.34
C PRO A 93 -15.46 1.83 -6.15
N VAL A 94 -16.31 2.86 -6.10
CA VAL A 94 -16.03 4.16 -6.72
C VAL A 94 -14.65 4.60 -6.21
N PRO A 95 -13.70 4.97 -7.10
CA PRO A 95 -12.36 5.34 -6.68
C PRO A 95 -12.46 6.50 -5.69
N ILE A 96 -12.07 6.23 -4.44
CA ILE A 96 -12.04 7.24 -3.39
C ILE A 96 -10.91 8.21 -3.77
N PRO A 97 -11.20 9.51 -4.00
CA PRO A 97 -10.14 10.47 -4.25
C PRO A 97 -9.21 10.51 -3.04
N ILE A 98 -7.91 10.37 -3.29
CA ILE A 98 -6.83 10.25 -2.28
C ILE A 98 -6.86 11.43 -1.27
N MET A 99 -7.45 12.57 -1.66
CA MET A 99 -7.65 13.76 -0.82
C MET A 99 -8.73 13.62 0.28
N ALA A 100 -9.65 12.67 0.18
CA ALA A 100 -10.73 12.51 1.16
C ALA A 100 -10.27 11.91 2.51
N GLY A 101 -9.07 11.32 2.56
CA GLY A 101 -8.47 10.80 3.79
C GLY A 101 -7.78 11.87 4.65
N LEU A 102 -7.30 12.96 4.02
CA LEU A 102 -6.59 14.05 4.69
C LEU A 102 -7.52 15.14 5.24
N SER A 103 -8.76 15.20 4.78
CA SER A 103 -9.76 16.18 5.23
C SER A 103 -10.70 15.66 6.32
N ASN A 104 -10.51 14.42 6.82
CA ASN A 104 -11.32 13.90 7.92
C ASN A 104 -10.79 14.45 9.26
N PRO A 105 -11.47 15.44 9.88
CA PRO A 105 -10.96 16.15 11.04
C PRO A 105 -10.74 15.21 12.24
N LYS A 106 -11.55 14.15 12.34
CA LYS A 106 -11.49 13.17 13.43
C LYS A 106 -10.23 12.30 13.38
N LEU A 107 -9.68 12.05 12.19
CA LEU A 107 -8.43 11.30 12.04
C LEU A 107 -7.23 12.17 12.43
N MET A 108 -7.23 13.44 12.04
CA MET A 108 -6.17 14.40 12.37
C MET A 108 -6.07 14.63 13.89
N GLU A 109 -7.20 14.83 14.56
CA GLU A 109 -7.23 15.02 16.02
C GLU A 109 -6.70 13.80 16.78
N LYS A 110 -6.95 12.58 16.27
CA LYS A 110 -6.39 11.34 16.82
C LYS A 110 -4.87 11.26 16.64
N TRP A 111 -4.35 11.63 15.47
CA TRP A 111 -2.92 11.63 15.19
C TRP A 111 -2.16 12.70 15.99
N GLU A 112 -2.74 13.89 16.14
CA GLU A 112 -2.16 14.95 16.97
C GLU A 112 -2.07 14.57 18.44
N LYS A 113 -3.05 13.80 18.95
CA LYS A 113 -3.02 13.32 20.33
C LYS A 113 -1.92 12.29 20.55
N ILE A 114 -1.74 11.35 19.62
CA ILE A 114 -0.67 10.35 19.67
C ILE A 114 0.71 11.02 19.65
N LEU A 115 0.91 12.01 18.76
CA LEU A 115 2.18 12.74 18.65
C LEU A 115 2.52 13.59 19.88
N LYS A 116 1.52 14.01 20.67
CA LYS A 116 1.75 14.75 21.93
C LYS A 116 1.98 13.86 23.14
N GLU A 117 1.59 12.59 23.10
CA GLU A 117 1.80 11.64 24.20
C GLU A 117 3.17 10.91 24.09
N GLU A 118 3.82 10.93 22.91
CA GLU A 118 5.12 10.30 22.67
C GLU A 118 6.33 11.29 22.64
N GLY A 119 6.12 12.57 22.98
CA GLY A 119 7.18 13.60 23.10
C GLY A 119 7.32 14.12 24.52
#